data_AF-A0A939HT02-F1
#
_entry.id   AF-A0A939HT02-F1
#
_cell.length_a   1.000
_cell.length_b   1.000
_cell.length_c   1.000
_cell.angle_alpha   90.00
_cell.angle_beta   90.00
_cell.angle_gamma   90.00
#
_symmetry.space_group_name_H-M   'P 1'
#
loop_
_entity.id
_entity.type
_entity.pdbx_description
1 polymer ?
#
loop_
_entity_poly.entity_id
_entity_poly.type
_entity_poly.pdbx_seq_one_letter_code
_entity_poly.pdbx_strand_id
1 'polypeptide(L)'
;MSAVLENSEEVLIRIEQIENICGRDIGNGIEPLVQAAKGGLLGAARSIAEHPSPNVAIITGFFIPHGTPPAAENDGPIGCAHLAAGLLRVGIPVRLVTDNLCLNAVKVAARAAGIPAQIPCDVVPVDAASVEDPSVSSIVNSWQSAEPPVSHIISIERAGPSYDGTVRNIHGDDITAYTAPLHFLFTLSEIISIGIGDLGNELGMGTLSQELIAKSIKHGERIACYIPCHHPIVCGVSNWGAMGLLTSLALLRPDLKSKLTEGLTLETDKQILTTLVNEGAAIDGDTGLQALTIETLPWEYHAKVLTEILEAAGLIK
;
A
#
# COMPACT_ATOMS: atom_id res chain seq x y z
N MET A 1 8.25 0.41 -30.96
CA MET A 1 8.26 1.89 -30.96
C MET A 1 7.40 2.34 -29.79
N SER A 2 8.00 2.46 -28.60
CA SER A 2 7.32 3.08 -27.47
C SER A 2 7.32 4.56 -27.75
N ALA A 3 6.15 5.13 -28.06
CA ALA A 3 5.99 6.56 -27.92
C ALA A 3 6.19 6.83 -26.44
N VAL A 4 7.31 7.44 -26.09
CA VAL A 4 7.42 8.17 -24.83
C VAL A 4 6.22 9.11 -24.85
N LEU A 5 5.17 8.76 -24.10
CA LEU A 5 4.07 9.66 -23.86
C LEU A 5 4.72 10.80 -23.07
N GLU A 6 5.10 11.88 -23.76
CA GLU A 6 5.23 13.16 -23.10
C GLU A 6 3.85 13.43 -22.49
N ASN A 7 3.71 13.05 -21.22
CA ASN A 7 2.47 13.25 -20.48
C ASN A 7 2.17 14.74 -20.56
N SER A 8 0.94 15.08 -20.95
CA SER A 8 0.56 16.49 -21.03
C SER A 8 0.80 17.16 -19.67
N GLU A 9 1.15 18.44 -19.69
CA GLU A 9 1.32 19.25 -18.48
C GLU A 9 0.08 19.13 -17.57
N GLU A 10 -1.11 19.04 -18.15
CA GLU A 10 -2.36 18.79 -17.42
C GLU A 10 -2.35 17.46 -16.64
N VAL A 11 -1.87 16.36 -17.24
CA VAL A 11 -1.79 15.06 -16.55
C VAL A 11 -0.83 15.14 -15.36
N LEU A 12 0.30 15.81 -15.52
CA LEU A 12 1.27 15.98 -14.42
C LEU A 12 0.70 16.80 -13.27
N ILE A 13 -0.01 17.89 -13.58
CA ILE A 13 -0.70 18.73 -12.58
C ILE A 13 -1.76 17.91 -11.83
N ARG A 14 -2.55 17.08 -12.53
CA ARG A 14 -3.55 16.23 -11.90
C ARG A 14 -2.94 15.18 -10.98
N ILE A 15 -1.82 14.58 -11.36
CA ILE A 15 -1.11 13.60 -10.50
C ILE A 15 -0.56 14.30 -9.26
N GLU A 16 0.02 15.51 -9.39
CA GLU A 16 0.46 16.30 -8.24
C GLU A 16 -0.72 16.68 -7.32
N GLN A 17 -1.88 17.02 -7.90
CA GLN A 17 -3.11 17.25 -7.12
C GLN A 17 -3.53 16.01 -6.33
N ILE A 18 -3.54 14.83 -6.97
CA ILE A 18 -3.85 13.55 -6.31
C ILE A 18 -2.84 13.27 -5.19
N GLU A 19 -1.54 13.48 -5.42
CA GLU A 19 -0.49 13.31 -4.40
C GLU A 19 -0.75 14.20 -3.19
N ASN A 20 -1.10 15.48 -3.40
CA ASN A 20 -1.44 16.41 -2.32
C ASN A 20 -2.72 16.02 -1.58
N ILE A 21 -3.74 15.49 -2.27
CA ILE A 21 -4.98 15.00 -1.64
C ILE A 21 -4.67 13.79 -0.75
N CYS A 22 -3.88 12.84 -1.23
CA CYS A 22 -3.48 11.65 -0.47
C CYS A 22 -2.54 12.00 0.70
N GLY A 23 -1.64 12.96 0.49
CA GLY A 23 -0.68 13.50 1.47
C GLY A 23 -1.28 14.45 2.51
N ARG A 24 -2.61 14.53 2.61
CA ARG A 24 -3.32 15.29 3.63
C ARG A 24 -2.95 14.80 5.02
N ASP A 25 -2.44 15.70 5.86
CA ASP A 25 -2.25 15.41 7.28
C ASP A 25 -3.61 15.32 8.00
N ILE A 26 -3.81 14.24 8.73
CA ILE A 26 -5.01 13.99 9.54
C ILE A 26 -4.82 14.34 11.03
N GLY A 27 -3.67 14.92 11.38
CA GLY A 27 -3.31 15.33 12.74
C GLY A 27 -2.06 14.63 13.30
N ASN A 28 -1.32 13.91 12.45
CA ASN A 28 -0.19 13.07 12.83
C ASN A 28 1.18 13.71 12.57
N GLY A 29 1.22 14.89 11.92
CA GLY A 29 2.44 15.66 11.71
C GLY A 29 3.25 15.21 10.49
N ILE A 30 2.59 14.59 9.51
CA ILE A 30 3.24 13.96 8.35
C ILE A 30 3.66 14.96 7.26
N GLU A 31 3.25 16.24 7.33
CA GLU A 31 3.53 17.22 6.26
C GLU A 31 5.01 17.28 5.84
N PRO A 32 6.01 17.25 6.76
CA PRO A 32 7.42 17.25 6.36
C PRO A 32 7.84 15.98 5.61
N LEU A 33 7.25 14.82 5.94
CA LEU A 33 7.48 13.55 5.25
C LEU A 33 6.88 13.60 3.86
N VAL A 34 5.66 14.13 3.71
CA VAL A 34 4.99 14.36 2.43
C VAL A 34 5.84 15.23 1.51
N GLN A 35 6.40 16.33 2.02
CA GLN A 35 7.29 17.18 1.23
C GLN A 35 8.58 16.46 0.81
N ALA A 36 9.15 15.61 1.67
CA ALA A 36 10.34 14.84 1.35
C ALA A 36 10.10 13.73 0.32
N ALA A 37 8.87 13.17 0.27
CA ALA A 37 8.46 12.15 -0.68
C ALA A 37 7.87 12.69 -1.99
N LYS A 38 7.76 14.02 -2.14
CA LYS A 38 7.07 14.66 -3.27
C LYS A 38 7.55 14.15 -4.63
N GLY A 39 6.61 13.82 -5.51
CA GLY A 39 6.86 13.23 -6.82
C GLY A 39 6.99 11.71 -6.81
N GLY A 40 6.96 11.08 -5.63
CA GLY A 40 6.98 9.63 -5.47
C GLY A 40 5.77 8.95 -6.10
N LEU A 41 4.59 9.57 -6.04
CA LEU A 41 3.39 9.06 -6.69
C LEU A 41 3.54 9.00 -8.22
N LEU A 42 4.06 10.07 -8.81
CA LEU A 42 4.32 10.15 -10.26
C LEU A 42 5.40 9.14 -10.68
N GLY A 43 6.47 9.01 -9.89
CA GLY A 43 7.54 8.03 -10.12
C GLY A 43 7.00 6.60 -10.13
N ALA A 44 6.24 6.23 -9.09
CA ALA A 44 5.59 4.93 -8.96
C ALA A 44 4.65 4.65 -10.14
N ALA A 45 3.75 5.58 -10.47
CA ALA A 45 2.79 5.41 -11.55
C ALA A 45 3.48 5.25 -12.92
N ARG A 46 4.53 6.05 -13.20
CA ARG A 46 5.33 5.95 -14.43
C ARG A 46 6.05 4.61 -14.52
N SER A 47 6.67 4.15 -13.43
CA SER A 47 7.40 2.89 -13.42
C SER A 47 6.53 1.71 -13.90
N ILE A 48 5.27 1.67 -13.47
CA ILE A 48 4.30 0.66 -13.90
C ILE A 48 3.80 0.94 -15.32
N ALA A 49 3.45 2.19 -15.64
CA ALA A 49 2.84 2.57 -16.92
C ALA A 49 3.77 2.32 -18.13
N GLU A 50 5.07 2.57 -17.94
CA GLU A 50 6.11 2.51 -18.97
C GLU A 50 6.76 1.12 -19.08
N HIS A 51 6.60 0.27 -18.07
CA HIS A 51 7.15 -1.08 -18.10
C HIS A 51 6.46 -1.91 -19.22
N PRO A 52 7.22 -2.62 -20.07
CA PRO A 52 6.65 -3.31 -21.25
C PRO A 52 5.76 -4.51 -20.89
N SER A 53 6.01 -5.16 -19.74
CA SER A 53 5.24 -6.32 -19.27
C SER A 53 5.25 -6.37 -17.73
N PRO A 54 4.55 -5.46 -17.04
CA PRO A 54 4.61 -5.37 -15.58
C PRO A 54 3.95 -6.60 -14.94
N ASN A 55 4.50 -7.08 -13.84
CA ASN A 55 3.91 -8.08 -12.95
C ASN A 55 4.16 -7.63 -11.52
N VAL A 56 3.09 -7.51 -10.74
CA VAL A 56 3.07 -6.72 -9.52
C VAL A 56 2.79 -7.63 -8.31
N ALA A 57 3.69 -7.61 -7.35
CA ALA A 57 3.45 -8.15 -6.01
C ALA A 57 3.01 -7.03 -5.06
N ILE A 58 1.88 -7.19 -4.37
CA ILE A 58 1.36 -6.18 -3.44
C ILE A 58 1.40 -6.75 -2.02
N ILE A 59 2.29 -6.20 -1.19
CA ILE A 59 2.40 -6.48 0.24
C ILE A 59 1.42 -5.59 1.00
N THR A 60 0.67 -6.18 1.93
CA THR A 60 -0.11 -5.40 2.91
C THR A 60 -0.41 -6.21 4.17
N GLY A 61 -0.82 -5.48 5.22
CA GLY A 61 -1.36 -6.01 6.46
C GLY A 61 -0.50 -5.62 7.65
N PHE A 62 -1.17 -5.10 8.66
CA PHE A 62 -0.59 -4.72 9.94
C PHE A 62 -1.41 -5.38 11.05
N PHE A 63 -0.81 -6.28 11.83
CA PHE A 63 -1.51 -6.96 12.91
C PHE A 63 -1.44 -6.15 14.20
N ILE A 64 -2.57 -5.97 14.87
CA ILE A 64 -2.71 -5.20 16.11
C ILE A 64 -2.94 -6.16 17.28
N PRO A 65 -1.90 -6.56 18.03
CA PRO A 65 -2.00 -7.62 19.04
C PRO A 65 -2.86 -7.24 20.24
N HIS A 66 -3.00 -5.94 20.51
CA HIS A 66 -3.76 -5.40 21.65
C HIS A 66 -5.19 -5.01 21.26
N GLY A 67 -5.59 -5.23 20.00
CA GLY A 67 -6.95 -5.01 19.53
C GLY A 67 -7.97 -5.89 20.26
N THR A 68 -9.25 -5.51 20.20
CA THR A 68 -10.36 -6.28 20.79
C THR A 68 -11.38 -6.64 19.70
N PRO A 69 -11.29 -7.84 19.07
CA PRO A 69 -10.24 -8.85 19.24
C PRO A 69 -8.90 -8.46 18.57
N PRO A 70 -7.79 -9.14 18.89
CA PRO A 70 -6.54 -8.97 18.14
C PRO A 70 -6.75 -9.36 16.69
N ALA A 71 -6.45 -8.43 15.77
CA ALA A 71 -6.77 -8.58 14.36
C ALA A 71 -5.84 -7.72 13.51
N ALA A 72 -5.85 -7.96 12.20
CA ALA A 72 -5.28 -7.02 11.25
C ALA A 72 -6.10 -5.72 11.22
N GLU A 73 -5.44 -4.59 11.01
CA GLU A 73 -6.13 -3.34 10.78
C GLU A 73 -6.71 -3.25 9.36
N ASN A 74 -7.49 -2.20 9.12
CA ASN A 74 -8.17 -1.94 7.86
C ASN A 74 -7.46 -0.93 6.95
N ASP A 75 -6.43 -0.22 7.43
CA ASP A 75 -5.51 0.51 6.56
C ASP A 75 -4.50 -0.44 5.89
N GLY A 76 -4.31 -0.27 4.58
CA GLY A 76 -3.59 -1.19 3.71
C GLY A 76 -4.48 -2.12 2.88
N PRO A 77 -5.23 -3.08 3.48
CA PRO A 77 -6.00 -4.06 2.73
C PRO A 77 -7.04 -3.48 1.76
N ILE A 78 -7.65 -2.33 2.08
CA ILE A 78 -8.67 -1.72 1.20
C ILE A 78 -8.01 -1.15 -0.06
N GLY A 79 -6.91 -0.41 0.10
CA GLY A 79 -6.12 0.14 -0.98
C GLY A 79 -5.47 -0.95 -1.83
N CYS A 80 -4.96 -2.01 -1.18
CA CYS A 80 -4.47 -3.21 -1.83
C CYS A 80 -5.55 -3.84 -2.74
N ALA A 81 -6.77 -3.99 -2.24
CA ALA A 81 -7.87 -4.58 -2.99
C ALA A 81 -8.26 -3.73 -4.22
N HIS A 82 -8.37 -2.41 -4.07
CA HIS A 82 -8.64 -1.51 -5.21
C HIS A 82 -7.54 -1.57 -6.27
N LEU A 83 -6.28 -1.44 -5.84
CA LEU A 83 -5.13 -1.44 -6.75
C LEU A 83 -5.01 -2.79 -7.50
N ALA A 84 -5.09 -3.90 -6.77
CA ALA A 84 -5.04 -5.24 -7.35
C ALA A 84 -6.18 -5.45 -8.36
N ALA A 85 -7.41 -5.06 -8.01
CA ALA A 85 -8.56 -5.22 -8.88
C ALA A 85 -8.43 -4.37 -10.17
N GLY A 86 -7.93 -3.14 -10.07
CA GLY A 86 -7.68 -2.27 -11.22
C GLY A 86 -6.64 -2.83 -12.18
N LEU A 87 -5.49 -3.27 -11.64
CA LEU A 87 -4.40 -3.87 -12.43
C LEU A 87 -4.85 -5.16 -13.15
N LEU A 88 -5.60 -6.02 -12.46
CA LEU A 88 -6.12 -7.26 -13.05
C LEU A 88 -7.09 -7.01 -14.23
N ARG A 89 -7.93 -5.97 -14.15
CA ARG A 89 -8.89 -5.62 -15.23
C ARG A 89 -8.21 -5.26 -16.54
N VAL A 90 -6.95 -4.85 -16.50
CA VAL A 90 -6.14 -4.52 -17.69
C VAL A 90 -5.12 -5.59 -18.05
N GLY A 91 -5.19 -6.75 -17.39
CA GLY A 91 -4.34 -7.90 -17.69
C GLY A 91 -2.92 -7.81 -17.12
N ILE A 92 -2.66 -6.89 -16.18
CA ILE A 92 -1.40 -6.89 -15.43
C ILE A 92 -1.49 -8.01 -14.38
N PRO A 93 -0.59 -9.01 -14.41
CA PRO A 93 -0.56 -10.05 -13.38
C PRO A 93 -0.32 -9.43 -12.01
N VAL A 94 -1.13 -9.85 -11.04
CA VAL A 94 -1.03 -9.43 -9.64
C VAL A 94 -0.96 -10.65 -8.74
N ARG A 95 -0.10 -10.57 -7.73
CA ARG A 95 -0.09 -11.46 -6.58
C ARG A 95 -0.19 -10.65 -5.29
N LEU A 96 -0.96 -11.15 -4.33
CA LEU A 96 -1.03 -10.56 -2.99
C LEU A 96 0.05 -11.18 -2.12
N VAL A 97 0.61 -10.40 -1.21
CA VAL A 97 1.66 -10.85 -0.30
C VAL A 97 1.29 -10.39 1.11
N THR A 98 1.30 -11.30 2.07
CA THR A 98 0.98 -10.97 3.46
C THR A 98 1.54 -12.04 4.40
N ASP A 99 1.18 -11.99 5.67
CA ASP A 99 1.51 -13.02 6.64
C ASP A 99 0.28 -13.82 7.11
N ASN A 100 0.53 -14.87 7.88
CA ASN A 100 -0.52 -15.77 8.35
C ASN A 100 -1.54 -15.10 9.30
N LEU A 101 -1.20 -13.98 9.96
CA LEU A 101 -2.10 -13.26 10.86
C LEU A 101 -3.01 -12.30 10.09
N CYS A 102 -2.50 -11.70 9.01
CA CYS A 102 -3.23 -10.74 8.16
C CYS A 102 -3.95 -11.40 6.98
N LEU A 103 -3.65 -12.67 6.67
CA LEU A 103 -4.17 -13.39 5.49
C LEU A 103 -5.68 -13.30 5.31
N ASN A 104 -6.46 -13.45 6.39
CA ASN A 104 -7.91 -13.41 6.32
C ASN A 104 -8.41 -12.02 5.88
N ALA A 105 -7.90 -10.96 6.50
CA ALA A 105 -8.26 -9.58 6.16
C ALA A 105 -7.94 -9.27 4.69
N VAL A 106 -6.73 -9.60 4.23
CA VAL A 106 -6.31 -9.39 2.84
C VAL A 106 -7.20 -10.13 1.84
N LYS A 107 -7.51 -11.41 2.09
CA LYS A 107 -8.40 -12.20 1.21
C LYS A 107 -9.83 -11.70 1.22
N VAL A 108 -10.34 -11.29 2.37
CA VAL A 108 -11.70 -10.74 2.50
C VAL A 108 -11.82 -9.42 1.74
N ALA A 109 -10.86 -8.52 1.89
CA ALA A 109 -10.83 -7.25 1.17
C ALA A 109 -10.75 -7.48 -0.35
N ALA A 110 -9.86 -8.36 -0.81
CA ALA A 110 -9.72 -8.73 -2.22
C ALA A 110 -11.04 -9.26 -2.80
N ARG A 111 -11.68 -10.22 -2.13
CA ARG A 111 -12.97 -10.77 -2.55
C ARG A 111 -14.06 -9.70 -2.59
N ALA A 112 -14.09 -8.78 -1.63
CA ALA A 112 -15.06 -7.69 -1.59
C ALA A 112 -14.88 -6.70 -2.77
N ALA A 113 -13.65 -6.53 -3.27
CA ALA A 113 -13.35 -5.77 -4.49
C ALA A 113 -13.67 -6.53 -5.79
N GLY A 114 -14.22 -7.74 -5.71
CA GLY A 114 -14.54 -8.60 -6.85
C GLY A 114 -13.35 -9.35 -7.43
N ILE A 115 -12.23 -9.45 -6.70
CA ILE A 115 -11.07 -10.22 -7.13
C ILE A 115 -11.38 -11.72 -7.06
N PRO A 116 -11.03 -12.52 -8.09
CA PRO A 116 -11.25 -13.96 -8.07
C PRO A 116 -10.51 -14.66 -6.92
N ALA A 117 -11.14 -15.67 -6.31
CA ALA A 117 -10.57 -16.40 -5.18
C ALA A 117 -9.24 -17.12 -5.50
N GLN A 118 -8.97 -17.39 -6.78
CA GLN A 118 -7.76 -18.00 -7.28
C GLN A 118 -6.59 -17.03 -7.50
N ILE A 119 -6.71 -15.74 -7.12
CA ILE A 119 -5.58 -14.82 -7.15
C ILE A 119 -4.40 -15.42 -6.37
N PRO A 120 -3.18 -15.45 -6.94
CA PRO A 120 -2.01 -15.89 -6.20
C PRO A 120 -1.82 -15.05 -4.94
N CYS A 121 -1.61 -15.73 -3.81
CA CYS A 121 -1.38 -15.10 -2.52
C CYS A 121 -0.21 -15.79 -1.83
N ASP A 122 0.91 -15.08 -1.77
CA ASP A 122 2.14 -15.54 -1.14
C ASP A 122 2.09 -15.17 0.35
N VAL A 123 2.31 -16.15 1.22
CA VAL A 123 2.17 -15.99 2.68
C VAL A 123 3.48 -16.34 3.35
N VAL A 124 4.09 -15.36 4.02
CA VAL A 124 5.30 -15.58 4.84
C VAL A 124 4.88 -15.78 6.29
N PRO A 125 5.27 -16.88 6.95
CA PRO A 125 5.03 -17.07 8.37
C PRO A 125 5.72 -16.02 9.23
N VAL A 126 5.10 -15.63 10.35
CA VAL A 126 5.68 -14.68 11.31
C VAL A 126 7.01 -15.16 11.93
N ASP A 127 7.26 -16.47 11.95
CA ASP A 127 8.45 -17.10 12.50
C ASP A 127 9.56 -17.37 11.46
N ALA A 128 9.40 -16.89 10.22
CA ALA A 128 10.44 -16.97 9.20
C ALA A 128 11.71 -16.23 9.65
N ALA A 129 12.89 -16.83 9.44
CA ALA A 129 14.12 -16.37 10.09
C ALA A 129 15.04 -15.50 9.21
N SER A 130 15.04 -15.71 7.89
CA SER A 130 15.91 -15.00 6.95
C SER A 130 15.37 -15.03 5.53
N VAL A 131 16.08 -14.40 4.58
CA VAL A 131 15.75 -14.49 3.14
C VAL A 131 15.95 -15.90 2.58
N GLU A 132 16.87 -16.69 3.15
CA GLU A 132 17.11 -18.10 2.82
C GLU A 132 16.10 -19.05 3.46
N ASP A 133 15.23 -18.55 4.33
CA ASP A 133 14.12 -19.33 4.87
C ASP A 133 13.32 -19.94 3.70
N PRO A 134 13.01 -21.26 3.71
CA PRO A 134 12.28 -21.91 2.63
C PRO A 134 10.95 -21.21 2.29
N SER A 135 10.30 -20.60 3.27
CA SER A 135 9.05 -19.85 3.08
C SER A 135 9.25 -18.55 2.26
N VAL A 136 10.40 -17.90 2.39
CA VAL A 136 10.76 -16.67 1.66
C VAL A 136 11.43 -17.02 0.33
N SER A 137 12.45 -17.88 0.35
CA SER A 137 13.21 -18.26 -0.85
C SER A 137 12.34 -18.93 -1.92
N SER A 138 11.32 -19.70 -1.54
CA SER A 138 10.37 -20.28 -2.51
C SER A 138 9.50 -19.21 -3.21
N ILE A 139 9.08 -18.17 -2.49
CA ILE A 139 8.38 -17.02 -3.05
C ILE A 139 9.30 -16.30 -4.04
N VAL A 140 10.55 -15.99 -3.65
CA VAL A 140 11.53 -15.35 -4.53
C VAL A 140 11.75 -16.16 -5.82
N ASN A 141 11.94 -17.47 -5.70
CA ASN A 141 12.10 -18.34 -6.87
C ASN A 141 10.85 -18.36 -7.77
N SER A 142 9.65 -18.37 -7.17
CA SER A 142 8.38 -18.25 -7.90
C SER A 142 8.25 -16.91 -8.64
N TRP A 143 8.75 -15.83 -8.05
CA TRP A 143 8.70 -14.49 -8.63
C TRP A 143 9.63 -14.37 -9.84
N GLN A 144 10.84 -14.91 -9.72
CA GLN A 144 11.84 -14.95 -10.79
C GLN A 144 11.44 -15.87 -11.94
N SER A 145 10.76 -16.97 -11.64
CA SER A 145 10.35 -17.98 -12.63
C SER A 145 8.97 -17.69 -13.26
N ALA A 146 8.27 -16.64 -12.82
CA ALA A 146 7.01 -16.26 -13.43
C ALA A 146 7.24 -15.73 -14.86
N GLU A 147 6.21 -15.81 -15.70
CA GLU A 147 6.24 -15.27 -17.06
C GLU A 147 5.11 -14.23 -17.24
N PRO A 148 5.43 -12.91 -17.29
CA PRO A 148 6.75 -12.31 -17.03
C PRO A 148 7.16 -12.42 -15.54
N PRO A 149 8.47 -12.29 -15.20
CA PRO A 149 8.92 -12.22 -13.80
C PRO A 149 8.27 -11.05 -13.06
N VAL A 150 8.13 -11.16 -11.74
CA VAL A 150 7.67 -10.03 -10.92
C VAL A 150 8.65 -8.87 -11.11
N SER A 151 8.14 -7.73 -11.56
CA SER A 151 8.94 -6.54 -11.86
C SER A 151 8.73 -5.41 -10.86
N HIS A 152 7.59 -5.44 -10.13
CA HIS A 152 7.29 -4.44 -9.10
C HIS A 152 6.84 -5.11 -7.81
N ILE A 153 7.27 -4.52 -6.70
CA ILE A 153 6.76 -4.82 -5.37
C ILE A 153 6.22 -3.55 -4.75
N ILE A 154 4.98 -3.59 -4.27
CA ILE A 154 4.29 -2.45 -3.68
C ILE A 154 3.95 -2.81 -2.25
N SER A 155 4.51 -2.10 -1.28
CA SER A 155 4.09 -2.20 0.12
C SER A 155 3.02 -1.17 0.40
N ILE A 156 1.94 -1.57 1.07
CA ILE A 156 0.85 -0.69 1.49
C ILE A 156 0.55 -1.00 2.95
N GLU A 157 0.85 -0.08 3.85
CA GLU A 157 0.64 -0.23 5.29
C GLU A 157 1.21 -1.55 5.82
N ARG A 158 2.53 -1.68 5.70
CA ARG A 158 3.25 -2.84 6.23
C ARG A 158 4.43 -2.36 7.04
N ALA A 159 4.40 -2.70 8.34
CA ALA A 159 5.49 -2.42 9.24
C ALA A 159 6.83 -2.99 8.74
N GLY A 160 7.87 -2.17 8.84
CA GLY A 160 9.25 -2.50 8.57
C GLY A 160 10.11 -2.45 9.83
N PRO A 161 11.30 -3.07 9.79
CA PRO A 161 12.22 -3.02 10.90
C PRO A 161 12.81 -1.62 11.05
N SER A 162 12.90 -1.15 12.29
CA SER A 162 13.66 0.03 12.68
C SER A 162 15.17 -0.25 12.68
N TYR A 163 16.00 0.78 12.87
CA TYR A 163 17.46 0.68 12.78
C TYR A 163 18.11 -0.32 13.76
N ASP A 164 17.41 -0.71 14.84
CA ASP A 164 17.87 -1.76 15.77
C ASP A 164 17.42 -3.18 15.36
N GLY A 165 16.71 -3.32 14.24
CA GLY A 165 16.15 -4.56 13.72
C GLY A 165 14.75 -4.89 14.25
N THR A 166 14.25 -4.16 15.26
CA THR A 166 12.92 -4.38 15.85
C THR A 166 11.85 -3.80 14.95
N VAL A 167 10.76 -4.53 14.74
CA VAL A 167 9.54 -3.99 14.11
C VAL A 167 8.67 -3.38 15.20
N ARG A 168 8.23 -2.12 15.01
CA ARG A 168 7.49 -1.37 16.02
C ARG A 168 6.17 -0.84 15.49
N ASN A 169 5.18 -0.74 16.38
CA ASN A 169 3.99 0.07 16.13
C ASN A 169 4.27 1.57 16.34
N ILE A 170 3.27 2.40 16.11
CA ILE A 170 3.35 3.86 16.24
C ILE A 170 3.62 4.35 17.69
N HIS A 171 3.40 3.49 18.69
CA HIS A 171 3.72 3.77 20.10
C HIS A 171 5.18 3.39 20.46
N GLY A 172 5.90 2.77 19.54
CA GLY A 172 7.25 2.25 19.73
C GLY A 172 7.31 0.88 20.40
N ASP A 173 6.17 0.22 20.59
CA ASP A 173 6.11 -1.14 21.14
C ASP A 173 6.64 -2.15 20.13
N ASP A 174 7.30 -3.19 20.63
CA ASP A 174 7.82 -4.27 19.80
C ASP A 174 6.67 -5.18 19.34
N ILE A 175 6.49 -5.27 18.02
CA ILE A 175 5.51 -6.12 17.36
C ILE A 175 6.18 -7.17 16.45
N THR A 176 7.49 -7.38 16.60
CA THR A 176 8.28 -8.31 15.77
C THR A 176 7.70 -9.72 15.78
N ALA A 177 7.25 -10.20 16.94
CA ALA A 177 6.63 -11.52 17.08
C ALA A 177 5.30 -11.69 16.32
N TYR A 178 4.72 -10.58 15.84
CA TYR A 178 3.44 -10.54 15.12
C TYR A 178 3.60 -10.05 13.68
N THR A 179 4.83 -9.80 13.23
CA THR A 179 5.10 -9.26 11.90
C THR A 179 6.10 -10.13 11.17
N ALA A 180 5.63 -10.86 10.15
CA ALA A 180 6.55 -11.61 9.29
C ALA A 180 7.56 -10.69 8.60
N PRO A 181 8.81 -11.16 8.37
CA PRO A 181 9.90 -10.35 7.83
C PRO A 181 9.78 -10.16 6.30
N LEU A 182 8.66 -9.59 5.85
CA LEU A 182 8.39 -9.29 4.45
C LEU A 182 9.37 -8.27 3.85
N HIS A 183 10.14 -7.57 4.69
CA HIS A 183 11.23 -6.69 4.24
C HIS A 183 12.28 -7.43 3.40
N PHE A 184 12.49 -8.74 3.60
CA PHE A 184 13.41 -9.52 2.77
C PHE A 184 12.98 -9.60 1.31
N LEU A 185 11.67 -9.63 1.03
CA LEU A 185 11.14 -9.60 -0.34
C LEU A 185 11.27 -8.20 -0.96
N PHE A 186 11.36 -7.17 -0.11
CA PHE A 186 11.40 -5.77 -0.51
C PHE A 186 12.82 -5.28 -0.84
N THR A 187 13.86 -6.05 -0.49
CA THR A 187 15.28 -5.74 -0.78
C THR A 187 15.81 -6.34 -2.09
N LEU A 188 14.94 -6.92 -2.94
CA LEU A 188 15.34 -7.56 -4.19
C LEU A 188 15.72 -6.53 -5.26
N SER A 189 16.97 -6.54 -5.73
CA SER A 189 17.54 -5.50 -6.62
C SER A 189 16.90 -5.42 -8.02
N GLU A 190 16.40 -6.53 -8.54
CA GLU A 190 15.82 -6.63 -9.88
C GLU A 190 14.34 -6.16 -9.93
N ILE A 191 13.77 -5.80 -8.77
CA ILE A 191 12.35 -5.44 -8.63
C ILE A 191 12.25 -3.97 -8.23
N ILE A 192 11.41 -3.22 -8.95
CA ILE A 192 11.10 -1.84 -8.59
C ILE A 192 10.20 -1.85 -7.35
N SER A 193 10.73 -1.36 -6.24
CA SER A 193 10.02 -1.24 -4.97
C SER A 193 9.32 0.11 -4.80
N ILE A 194 8.05 0.06 -4.45
CA ILE A 194 7.18 1.20 -4.13
C ILE A 194 6.71 1.02 -2.69
N GLY A 195 6.89 2.03 -1.84
CA GLY A 195 6.44 2.00 -0.45
C GLY A 195 5.34 3.02 -0.21
N ILE A 196 4.17 2.59 0.23
CA ILE A 196 3.04 3.44 0.62
C ILE A 196 2.86 3.30 2.14
N GLY A 197 3.02 4.41 2.85
CA GLY A 197 2.96 4.50 4.29
C GLY A 197 2.64 5.92 4.74
N ASP A 198 2.42 6.10 6.04
CA ASP A 198 1.98 7.35 6.63
C ASP A 198 2.98 7.90 7.66
N LEU A 199 3.40 7.11 8.64
CA LEU A 199 4.10 7.54 9.85
C LEU A 199 5.60 7.22 9.85
N GLY A 200 6.07 6.44 8.88
CA GLY A 200 7.51 6.21 8.68
C GLY A 200 8.02 4.89 9.25
N ASN A 201 7.17 4.10 9.90
CA ASN A 201 7.50 2.74 10.34
C ASN A 201 7.19 1.68 9.28
N GLU A 202 6.72 2.07 8.10
CA GLU A 202 6.32 1.17 7.03
C GLU A 202 7.48 0.86 6.07
N LEU A 203 7.41 -0.27 5.37
CA LEU A 203 8.38 -0.64 4.33
C LEU A 203 8.44 0.41 3.22
N GLY A 204 9.66 0.83 2.89
CA GLY A 204 9.94 1.89 1.92
C GLY A 204 10.15 3.26 2.53
N MET A 205 9.73 3.48 3.78
CA MET A 205 9.94 4.76 4.48
C MET A 205 11.41 5.01 4.87
N GLY A 206 12.28 4.00 4.77
CA GLY A 206 13.73 4.17 4.90
C GLY A 206 14.36 5.01 3.79
N THR A 207 13.61 5.39 2.75
CA THR A 207 14.04 6.40 1.77
C THR A 207 14.06 7.81 2.37
N LEU A 208 13.22 8.06 3.38
CA LEU A 208 13.21 9.32 4.12
C LEU A 208 14.33 9.31 5.17
N SER A 209 14.85 10.49 5.53
CA SER A 209 15.91 10.54 6.53
C SER A 209 15.37 10.17 7.91
N GLN A 210 16.12 9.35 8.66
CA GLN A 210 15.79 8.99 10.03
C GLN A 210 15.57 10.24 10.90
N GLU A 211 16.39 11.26 10.72
CA GLU A 211 16.28 12.53 11.44
C GLU A 211 14.99 13.29 11.16
N LEU A 212 14.46 13.20 9.93
CA LEU A 212 13.18 13.81 9.57
C LEU A 212 12.05 13.11 10.31
N ILE A 213 11.98 11.77 10.21
CA ILE A 213 10.96 10.96 10.90
C ILE A 213 11.04 11.21 12.42
N ALA A 214 12.24 11.19 13.01
CA ALA A 214 12.46 11.44 14.42
C ALA A 214 12.00 12.83 14.92
N LYS A 215 12.04 13.85 14.06
CA LYS A 215 11.63 15.22 14.40
C LYS A 215 10.13 15.45 14.19
N SER A 216 9.55 14.79 13.19
CA SER A 216 8.19 15.05 12.73
C SER A 216 7.16 14.14 13.40
N ILE A 217 7.52 12.88 13.63
CA ILE A 217 6.58 11.85 14.08
C ILE A 217 6.83 11.51 15.54
N LYS A 218 5.74 11.35 16.30
CA LYS A 218 5.81 10.92 17.69
C LYS A 218 6.47 9.54 17.77
N HIS A 219 7.48 9.41 18.63
CA HIS A 219 8.33 8.20 18.72
C HIS A 219 9.13 7.89 17.44
N GLY A 220 9.24 8.83 16.50
CA GLY A 220 9.94 8.69 15.23
C GLY A 220 11.39 8.20 15.38
N GLU A 221 12.07 8.58 16.46
CA GLU A 221 13.44 8.17 16.77
C GLU A 221 13.57 6.67 17.03
N ARG A 222 12.48 6.01 17.41
CA ARG A 222 12.40 4.56 17.69
C ARG A 222 11.80 3.79 16.53
N ILE A 223 10.80 4.34 15.86
CA ILE A 223 9.96 3.58 14.91
C ILE A 223 10.45 3.67 13.46
N ALA A 224 11.29 4.65 13.12
CA ALA A 224 11.74 4.89 11.75
C ALA A 224 12.28 3.61 11.08
N CYS A 225 11.57 3.15 10.06
CA CYS A 225 11.94 2.01 9.24
C CYS A 225 13.24 2.33 8.49
N TYR A 226 14.17 1.38 8.40
CA TYR A 226 15.44 1.58 7.66
C TYR A 226 15.39 1.06 6.22
N ILE A 227 14.30 0.39 5.81
CA ILE A 227 14.20 -0.25 4.49
C ILE A 227 13.78 0.79 3.44
N PRO A 228 14.63 1.14 2.47
CA PRO A 228 14.29 2.10 1.42
C PRO A 228 13.49 1.45 0.28
N CYS A 229 12.90 2.31 -0.55
CA CYS A 229 12.28 1.96 -1.82
C CYS A 229 12.68 2.92 -2.94
N HIS A 230 12.37 2.55 -4.18
CA HIS A 230 12.60 3.42 -5.35
C HIS A 230 11.62 4.59 -5.37
N HIS A 231 10.36 4.35 -4.99
CA HIS A 231 9.30 5.37 -5.02
C HIS A 231 8.50 5.34 -3.71
N PRO A 232 8.86 6.20 -2.73
CA PRO A 232 8.06 6.36 -1.51
C PRO A 232 6.84 7.23 -1.78
N ILE A 233 5.68 6.83 -1.26
CA ILE A 233 4.43 7.59 -1.27
C ILE A 233 4.03 7.77 0.19
N VAL A 234 4.05 9.01 0.66
CA VAL A 234 3.59 9.37 2.01
C VAL A 234 2.17 9.90 1.93
N CYS A 235 1.28 9.36 2.74
CA CYS A 235 -0.15 9.71 2.75
C CYS A 235 -0.70 9.79 4.18
N GLY A 236 -1.84 10.45 4.36
CA GLY A 236 -2.53 10.48 5.65
C GLY A 236 -3.18 9.15 6.04
N VAL A 237 -3.50 8.32 5.05
CA VAL A 237 -4.02 6.95 5.17
C VAL A 237 -3.49 6.18 3.97
N SER A 238 -2.85 5.03 4.16
CA SER A 238 -2.19 4.23 3.13
C SER A 238 -3.14 3.75 2.02
N ASN A 239 -4.39 3.48 2.37
CA ASN A 239 -5.45 3.19 1.40
C ASN A 239 -5.61 4.31 0.36
N TRP A 240 -5.49 5.58 0.76
CA TRP A 240 -5.56 6.71 -0.16
C TRP A 240 -4.39 6.73 -1.12
N GLY A 241 -3.16 6.50 -0.63
CA GLY A 241 -1.97 6.41 -1.47
C GLY A 241 -2.09 5.34 -2.57
N ALA A 242 -2.66 4.17 -2.24
CA ALA A 242 -2.89 3.10 -3.21
C ALA A 242 -3.95 3.46 -4.27
N MET A 243 -5.05 4.12 -3.88
CA MET A 243 -6.06 4.63 -4.81
C MET A 243 -5.52 5.79 -5.67
N GLY A 244 -4.66 6.63 -5.08
CA GLY A 244 -3.92 7.67 -5.78
C GLY A 244 -2.98 7.07 -6.84
N LEU A 245 -2.30 5.98 -6.54
CA LEU A 245 -1.45 5.26 -7.49
C LEU A 245 -2.26 4.67 -8.65
N LEU A 246 -3.39 4.03 -8.34
CA LEU A 246 -4.28 3.48 -9.36
C LEU A 246 -4.82 4.57 -10.31
N THR A 247 -5.27 5.69 -9.77
CA THR A 247 -5.81 6.81 -10.57
C THR A 247 -4.72 7.55 -11.36
N SER A 248 -3.52 7.69 -10.79
CA SER A 248 -2.36 8.24 -11.50
C SER A 248 -1.93 7.35 -12.65
N LEU A 249 -1.89 6.02 -12.46
CA LEU A 249 -1.66 5.07 -13.55
C LEU A 249 -2.74 5.20 -14.65
N ALA A 250 -4.00 5.40 -14.27
CA ALA A 250 -5.10 5.60 -15.21
C ALA A 250 -4.99 6.92 -16.01
N LEU A 251 -4.42 7.97 -15.42
CA LEU A 251 -4.11 9.21 -16.13
C LEU A 251 -2.96 9.04 -17.13
N LEU A 252 -1.94 8.26 -16.77
CA LEU A 252 -0.79 7.95 -17.63
C LEU A 252 -1.12 6.97 -18.77
N ARG A 253 -2.16 6.15 -18.59
CA ARG A 253 -2.65 5.17 -19.57
C ARG A 253 -4.10 5.47 -19.97
N PRO A 254 -4.35 6.55 -20.74
CA PRO A 254 -5.70 6.93 -21.15
C PRO A 254 -6.41 5.83 -21.96
N ASP A 255 -5.65 4.97 -22.64
CA ASP A 255 -6.14 3.79 -23.35
C ASP A 255 -6.72 2.71 -22.41
N LEU A 256 -6.26 2.68 -21.16
CA LEU A 256 -6.65 1.73 -20.12
C LEU A 256 -7.53 2.35 -19.03
N LYS A 257 -7.64 3.68 -18.99
CA LYS A 257 -8.26 4.47 -17.90
C LYS A 257 -9.59 3.88 -17.42
N SER A 258 -10.55 3.70 -18.33
CA SER A 258 -11.89 3.20 -18.01
C SER A 258 -11.86 1.82 -17.32
N LYS A 259 -10.99 0.91 -17.78
CA LYS A 259 -10.86 -0.45 -17.22
C LYS A 259 -10.13 -0.46 -15.88
N LEU A 260 -9.07 0.35 -15.74
CA LEU A 260 -8.34 0.51 -14.47
C LEU A 260 -9.27 0.95 -13.34
N THR A 261 -10.21 1.86 -13.65
CA THR A 261 -11.03 2.53 -12.63
C THR A 261 -12.47 2.02 -12.55
N GLU A 262 -12.84 0.98 -13.30
CA GLU A 262 -14.23 0.49 -13.42
C GLU A 262 -14.88 0.15 -12.06
N GLY A 263 -14.10 -0.39 -11.12
CA GLY A 263 -14.56 -0.75 -9.77
C GLY A 263 -14.21 0.27 -8.69
N LEU A 264 -13.54 1.37 -9.01
CA LEU A 264 -13.13 2.37 -8.03
C LEU A 264 -14.28 3.34 -7.78
N THR A 265 -15.18 2.95 -6.87
CA THR A 265 -16.37 3.73 -6.51
C THR A 265 -16.52 3.86 -5.00
N LEU A 266 -17.25 4.88 -4.54
CA LEU A 266 -17.60 5.02 -3.12
C LEU A 266 -18.35 3.80 -2.58
N GLU A 267 -19.24 3.22 -3.38
CA GLU A 267 -20.01 2.04 -2.97
C GLU A 267 -19.10 0.81 -2.79
N THR A 268 -18.20 0.57 -3.75
CA THR A 268 -17.22 -0.51 -3.65
C THR A 268 -16.30 -0.32 -2.46
N ASP A 269 -15.81 0.91 -2.24
CA ASP A 269 -14.97 1.24 -1.09
C ASP A 269 -15.67 0.95 0.25
N LYS A 270 -16.92 1.42 0.41
CA LYS A 270 -17.73 1.13 1.59
C LYS A 270 -18.00 -0.35 1.77
N GLN A 271 -18.26 -1.05 0.67
CA GLN A 271 -18.50 -2.49 0.67
C GLN A 271 -17.26 -3.25 1.14
N ILE A 272 -16.06 -2.86 0.67
CA ILE A 272 -14.81 -3.47 1.12
C ILE A 272 -14.64 -3.25 2.62
N LEU A 273 -14.73 -2.00 3.13
CA LEU A 273 -14.61 -1.72 4.56
C LEU A 273 -15.62 -2.52 5.39
N THR A 274 -16.90 -2.50 4.99
CA THR A 274 -17.98 -3.21 5.69
C THR A 274 -17.74 -4.72 5.73
N THR A 275 -17.33 -5.31 4.61
CA THR A 275 -17.05 -6.74 4.52
C THR A 275 -15.80 -7.10 5.32
N LEU A 276 -14.78 -6.25 5.29
CA LEU A 276 -13.52 -6.43 6.00
C LEU A 276 -13.71 -6.40 7.53
N VAL A 277 -14.53 -5.48 8.03
CA VAL A 277 -14.87 -5.41 9.46
C VAL A 277 -15.74 -6.59 9.89
N ASN A 278 -16.78 -6.94 9.10
CA ASN A 278 -17.76 -7.96 9.48
C ASN A 278 -17.26 -9.41 9.30
N GLU A 279 -16.53 -9.69 8.22
CA GLU A 279 -16.08 -11.04 7.84
C GLU A 279 -14.57 -11.23 8.00
N GLY A 280 -13.80 -10.15 7.84
CA GLY A 280 -12.35 -10.14 8.05
C GLY A 280 -11.95 -10.00 9.52
N ALA A 281 -12.90 -9.58 10.36
CA ALA A 281 -12.69 -9.15 11.74
C ALA A 281 -11.67 -7.99 11.88
N ALA A 282 -11.44 -7.23 10.81
CA ALA A 282 -10.48 -6.15 10.84
C ALA A 282 -10.93 -5.04 11.78
N ILE A 283 -9.95 -4.37 12.34
CA ILE A 283 -10.14 -3.28 13.30
C ILE A 283 -9.59 -1.98 12.74
N ASP A 284 -9.98 -0.88 13.36
CA ASP A 284 -9.32 0.41 13.21
C ASP A 284 -7.99 0.37 13.98
N GLY A 285 -6.89 0.74 13.32
CA GLY A 285 -5.51 0.59 13.82
C GLY A 285 -5.25 1.36 15.12
N ASP A 286 -5.81 2.56 15.22
CA ASP A 286 -5.65 3.47 16.35
C ASP A 286 -6.55 3.09 17.54
N THR A 287 -7.83 2.79 17.31
CA THR A 287 -8.75 2.45 18.40
C THR A 287 -8.63 1.00 18.86
N GLY A 288 -8.12 0.12 17.99
CA GLY A 288 -8.07 -1.33 18.22
C GLY A 288 -9.45 -1.99 18.26
N LEU A 289 -10.48 -1.34 17.70
CA LEU A 289 -11.86 -1.82 17.73
C LEU A 289 -12.40 -2.11 16.33
N GLN A 290 -13.32 -3.07 16.24
CA GLN A 290 -14.09 -3.28 15.02
C GLN A 290 -15.08 -2.11 14.84
N ALA A 291 -14.76 -1.22 13.90
CA ALA A 291 -15.57 -0.06 13.57
C ALA A 291 -15.48 0.22 12.07
N LEU A 292 -16.48 0.93 11.52
CA LEU A 292 -16.44 1.44 10.15
C LEU A 292 -15.66 2.76 10.09
N THR A 293 -14.50 2.76 10.74
CA THR A 293 -13.53 3.85 10.79
C THR A 293 -12.17 3.32 10.34
N ILE A 294 -11.34 4.20 9.78
CA ILE A 294 -9.94 3.91 9.42
C ILE A 294 -9.14 5.10 9.97
N GLU A 295 -8.06 4.87 10.71
CA GLU A 295 -7.34 5.93 11.43
C GLU A 295 -8.25 6.85 12.28
N THR A 296 -9.20 6.28 13.01
CA THR A 296 -10.24 6.96 13.82
C THR A 296 -11.26 7.78 13.01
N LEU A 297 -11.09 7.91 11.70
CA LEU A 297 -11.93 8.71 10.84
C LEU A 297 -13.12 7.87 10.34
N PRO A 298 -14.35 8.41 10.36
CA PRO A 298 -15.52 7.69 9.84
C PRO A 298 -15.44 7.54 8.32
N TRP A 299 -16.06 6.49 7.78
CA TRP A 299 -16.11 6.24 6.34
C TRP A 299 -16.50 7.48 5.50
N GLU A 300 -17.41 8.33 5.99
CA GLU A 300 -17.81 9.58 5.32
C GLU A 300 -16.65 10.55 5.07
N TYR A 301 -15.59 10.51 5.89
CA TYR A 301 -14.37 11.27 5.66
C TYR A 301 -13.58 10.68 4.50
N HIS A 302 -13.34 9.37 4.49
CA HIS A 302 -12.64 8.69 3.40
C HIS A 302 -13.40 8.80 2.08
N ALA A 303 -14.74 8.78 2.11
CA ALA A 303 -15.57 8.99 0.94
C ALA A 303 -15.37 10.39 0.32
N LYS A 304 -15.16 11.43 1.13
CA LYS A 304 -14.82 12.77 0.63
C LYS A 304 -13.46 12.78 -0.03
N VAL A 305 -12.44 12.20 0.63
CA VAL A 305 -11.09 12.10 0.05
C VAL A 305 -11.09 11.33 -1.25
N LEU A 306 -11.79 10.18 -1.32
CA LEU A 306 -11.93 9.41 -2.56
C LEU A 306 -12.66 10.22 -3.64
N THR A 307 -13.69 11.00 -3.29
CA THR A 307 -14.36 11.91 -4.24
C THR A 307 -13.36 12.91 -4.83
N GLU A 308 -12.57 13.57 -3.99
CA GLU A 308 -11.53 14.52 -4.42
C GLU A 308 -10.48 13.85 -5.35
N ILE A 309 -10.03 12.63 -5.02
CA ILE A 309 -9.12 11.83 -5.87
C ILE A 309 -9.77 11.57 -7.24
N LEU A 310 -11.03 11.15 -7.27
CA LEU A 310 -11.76 10.85 -8.50
C LEU A 310 -12.01 12.10 -9.36
N GLU A 311 -12.29 13.26 -8.74
CA GLU A 311 -12.42 14.56 -9.41
C GLU A 311 -11.09 15.00 -10.03
N ALA A 312 -9.98 14.93 -9.26
CA ALA A 312 -8.65 15.25 -9.74
C ALA A 312 -8.23 14.34 -10.91
N ALA A 313 -8.59 13.06 -10.85
CA ALA A 313 -8.41 12.08 -11.92
C ALA A 313 -9.35 12.29 -13.12
N GLY A 314 -10.33 13.20 -13.04
CA GLY A 314 -11.33 13.46 -14.08
C GLY A 314 -12.21 12.24 -14.37
N LEU A 315 -12.56 11.50 -13.32
CA LEU A 315 -13.46 10.34 -13.38
C LEU A 315 -14.90 10.71 -13.01
N ILE A 316 -15.06 11.74 -12.18
CA ILE A 316 -16.34 12.35 -11.82
C ILE A 316 -16.27 13.88 -11.95
N LYS A 317 -17.40 14.56 -11.82
CA LYS A 317 -17.54 16.02 -11.97
C LYS A 317 -17.71 16.71 -10.64
#